data_AF-A0A9E0H8M9-F1
#
_entry.id   AF-A0A9E0H8M9-F1
#
_cell.length_a   1.000
_cell.length_b   1.000
_cell.length_c   1.000
_cell.angle_alpha   90.00
_cell.angle_beta   90.00
_cell.angle_gamma   90.00
#
_symmetry.space_group_name_H-M   'P 1'
#
loop_
_entity.id
_entity.type
_entity.pdbx_description
1 polymer ?
#
loop_
_entity_poly.entity_id
_entity_poly.type
_entity_poly.pdbx_seq_one_letter_code
_entity_poly.pdbx_strand_id
1 'polypeptide(L)'
;MKRSRLAKVLSASMLILAGCSAPSGGGADDDDDDDVRVDAAVDSALCANPVPEVCGNTLDDDCDGIADCDDADCSDACNNANCGQAQIGGTLALPDNDCSEDLSVPCPGYENPINITGFNPGQTLTSGNGILGICLNIEHSWMRDIIIYAQCPNGTRVMMSQFEGRNGGEVFLGQPNDDDEFGAPVPGVGYDYCWVPGAANLPWIPYANANPVSTLPAGDYQASQSWDAFVGCPLNGEWKLRVEDRWSIDNGFIFNWQVKFDPNLVPDCANWPG
;
A
#
# COMPACT_ATOMS: atom_id res chain seq x y z
N MET A 1 -37.96 28.64 -0.56
CA MET A 1 -37.97 29.57 -1.73
C MET A 1 -37.21 28.91 -2.87
N LYS A 2 -37.90 28.60 -3.98
CA LYS A 2 -37.30 28.04 -5.21
C LYS A 2 -36.63 29.14 -6.03
N ARG A 3 -35.40 28.93 -6.51
CA ARG A 3 -34.89 29.59 -7.71
C ARG A 3 -34.08 28.60 -8.56
N SER A 4 -34.71 28.23 -9.68
CA SER A 4 -34.16 27.52 -10.84
C SER A 4 -33.65 28.54 -11.86
N ARG A 5 -32.62 28.17 -12.65
CA ARG A 5 -32.25 28.63 -14.02
C ARG A 5 -30.84 28.12 -14.33
N LEU A 6 -30.43 27.74 -15.53
CA LEU A 6 -31.04 27.28 -16.77
C LEU A 6 -29.83 26.82 -17.62
N ALA A 7 -29.95 25.72 -18.36
CA ALA A 7 -28.90 25.14 -19.18
C ALA A 7 -28.46 26.04 -20.36
N LYS A 8 -27.20 25.91 -20.79
CA LYS A 8 -26.77 26.28 -22.15
C LYS A 8 -25.77 25.26 -22.68
N VAL A 9 -26.25 24.53 -23.69
CA VAL A 9 -25.52 23.64 -24.60
C VAL A 9 -24.74 24.50 -25.59
N LEU A 10 -23.47 24.18 -25.84
CA LEU A 10 -22.82 24.49 -27.12
C LEU A 10 -22.01 23.29 -27.60
N SER A 11 -22.40 22.79 -28.76
CA SER A 11 -21.78 21.75 -29.56
C SER A 11 -20.81 22.41 -30.54
N ALA A 12 -19.62 21.82 -30.72
CA ALA A 12 -18.81 22.02 -31.92
C ALA A 12 -18.00 20.74 -32.19
N SER A 13 -18.43 20.00 -33.21
CA SER A 13 -17.67 18.94 -33.86
C SER A 13 -16.53 19.53 -34.69
N MET A 14 -15.35 18.93 -34.67
CA MET A 14 -14.40 19.06 -35.76
C MET A 14 -13.72 17.72 -36.05
N LEU A 15 -14.04 17.20 -37.23
CA LEU A 15 -13.46 16.06 -37.92
C LEU A 15 -12.11 16.49 -38.53
N ILE A 16 -11.02 15.76 -38.31
CA ILE A 16 -9.92 15.65 -39.29
C ILE A 16 -9.50 14.19 -39.39
N LEU A 17 -9.44 13.74 -40.64
CA LEU A 17 -9.19 12.39 -41.12
C LEU A 17 -7.69 12.19 -41.44
N ALA A 18 -7.24 10.95 -41.25
CA ALA A 18 -6.30 10.19 -42.07
C ALA A 18 -4.80 10.54 -42.09
N GLY A 19 -3.99 9.48 -41.91
CA GLY A 19 -2.57 9.45 -42.23
C GLY A 19 -1.89 8.13 -41.86
N CYS A 20 -2.32 7.01 -42.46
CA CYS A 20 -1.54 5.77 -42.48
C CYS A 20 -0.40 5.91 -43.49
N SER A 21 0.84 5.59 -43.09
CA SER A 21 1.89 5.11 -44.00
C SER A 21 3.11 4.59 -43.22
N ALA A 22 3.20 3.26 -43.11
CA ALA A 22 4.47 2.52 -43.17
C ALA A 22 4.65 2.07 -44.64
N PRO A 23 5.87 1.95 -45.19
CA PRO A 23 6.64 0.72 -44.97
C PRO A 23 8.19 0.85 -45.07
N SER A 24 8.85 -0.28 -44.72
CA SER A 24 10.04 -0.86 -45.37
C SER A 24 11.46 -0.49 -44.91
N GLY A 25 12.21 -1.54 -44.54
CA GLY A 25 13.67 -1.65 -44.49
C GLY A 25 14.10 -2.35 -43.20
N GLY A 26 14.53 -3.62 -43.13
CA GLY A 26 15.26 -4.40 -44.13
C GLY A 26 16.75 -4.13 -43.98
N GLY A 27 17.40 -4.76 -43.00
CA GLY A 27 18.84 -4.72 -42.76
C GLY A 27 19.20 -5.80 -41.74
N ALA A 28 19.71 -6.92 -42.25
CA ALA A 28 20.38 -7.94 -41.49
C ALA A 28 21.87 -7.64 -41.61
N ASP A 29 22.53 -7.37 -40.50
CA ASP A 29 23.98 -7.28 -40.40
C ASP A 29 24.36 -8.09 -39.15
N ASP A 30 24.83 -9.31 -39.39
CA ASP A 30 25.62 -10.12 -38.46
C ASP A 30 26.99 -9.45 -38.35
N ASP A 31 27.49 -9.20 -37.12
CA ASP A 31 28.92 -9.21 -36.80
C ASP A 31 29.11 -9.23 -35.27
N ASP A 32 29.88 -10.22 -34.84
CA ASP A 32 30.27 -10.57 -33.47
C ASP A 32 31.08 -9.46 -32.76
N ASP A 33 30.91 -9.34 -31.44
CA ASP A 33 31.96 -9.53 -30.42
C ASP A 33 31.64 -8.81 -29.10
N ASP A 34 31.79 -9.59 -28.02
CA ASP A 34 32.20 -9.17 -26.67
C ASP A 34 31.33 -8.14 -25.91
N ASP A 35 30.26 -8.63 -25.27
CA ASP A 35 29.98 -8.16 -23.90
C ASP A 35 29.93 -9.36 -22.96
N VAL A 36 31.03 -9.51 -22.22
CA VAL A 36 31.15 -10.41 -21.08
C VAL A 36 30.12 -9.93 -20.05
N ARG A 37 28.98 -10.60 -19.97
CA ARG A 37 28.11 -10.54 -18.79
C ARG A 37 28.88 -11.14 -17.63
N VAL A 38 29.51 -10.26 -16.86
CA VAL A 38 30.11 -10.59 -15.58
C VAL A 38 28.99 -10.70 -14.55
N ASP A 39 28.94 -11.88 -13.92
CA ASP A 39 28.40 -12.17 -12.58
C ASP A 39 26.90 -12.44 -12.41
N ALA A 40 26.42 -13.54 -13.00
CA ALA A 40 25.47 -14.45 -12.34
C ALA A 40 26.17 -15.76 -12.01
N ALA A 41 27.14 -15.70 -11.09
CA ALA A 41 27.61 -16.89 -10.41
C ALA A 41 26.61 -17.21 -9.29
N VAL A 42 25.49 -17.84 -9.65
CA VAL A 42 24.67 -18.60 -8.69
C VAL A 42 24.65 -20.05 -9.17
N ASP A 43 25.50 -20.83 -8.52
CA ASP A 43 25.52 -22.29 -8.45
C ASP A 43 25.57 -23.13 -9.74
N SER A 44 26.66 -22.99 -10.51
CA SER A 44 27.06 -23.96 -11.56
C SER A 44 27.29 -25.41 -11.07
N ALA A 45 27.03 -25.74 -9.79
CA ALA A 45 27.13 -27.10 -9.27
C ALA A 45 25.86 -27.95 -9.49
N LEU A 46 24.71 -27.35 -9.84
CA LEU A 46 23.45 -28.08 -10.09
C LEU A 46 23.18 -28.36 -11.57
N CYS A 47 23.85 -27.65 -12.50
CA CYS A 47 23.68 -27.82 -13.95
C CYS A 47 24.34 -29.07 -14.57
N ALA A 48 24.50 -30.14 -13.79
CA ALA A 48 24.92 -31.43 -14.32
C ALA A 48 23.74 -32.22 -14.92
N ASN A 49 22.50 -31.88 -14.55
CA ASN A 49 21.28 -32.52 -15.04
C ASN A 49 20.07 -31.57 -14.88
N PRO A 50 19.78 -30.71 -15.88
CA PRO A 50 18.67 -29.75 -15.79
C PRO A 50 17.35 -30.51 -15.62
N VAL A 51 16.53 -30.03 -14.69
CA VAL A 51 15.18 -30.52 -14.42
C VAL A 51 14.20 -29.38 -14.65
N PRO A 52 12.89 -29.64 -14.84
CA PRO A 52 11.92 -28.55 -14.91
C PRO A 52 12.01 -27.66 -13.66
N GLU A 53 11.93 -26.35 -13.87
CA GLU A 53 12.12 -25.34 -12.83
C GLU A 53 11.26 -25.59 -11.59
N VAL A 54 11.87 -25.58 -10.41
CA VAL A 54 11.16 -25.68 -9.13
C VAL A 54 10.97 -24.27 -8.56
N CYS A 55 9.89 -23.64 -8.97
CA CYS A 55 9.55 -22.28 -8.55
C CYS A 55 9.60 -22.06 -7.02
N GLY A 56 10.31 -21.02 -6.59
CA GLY A 56 10.40 -20.55 -5.21
C GLY A 56 11.56 -21.15 -4.39
N ASN A 57 12.58 -21.70 -5.05
CA ASN A 57 13.75 -22.27 -4.40
C ASN A 57 15.03 -21.45 -4.60
N THR A 58 14.98 -20.34 -5.35
CA THR A 58 16.10 -19.43 -5.68
C THR A 58 17.22 -20.06 -6.48
N LEU A 59 16.98 -21.24 -7.05
CA LEU A 59 17.91 -22.00 -7.87
C LEU A 59 17.38 -22.05 -9.29
N ASP A 60 18.28 -21.83 -10.24
CA ASP A 60 18.06 -22.08 -11.65
C ASP A 60 18.19 -23.60 -11.88
N ASP A 61 17.07 -24.32 -11.76
CA ASP A 61 17.02 -25.80 -11.83
C ASP A 61 17.05 -26.30 -13.27
N ASP A 62 16.55 -25.49 -14.21
CA ASP A 62 16.51 -25.80 -15.63
C ASP A 62 17.71 -25.25 -16.42
N CYS A 63 18.50 -24.39 -15.76
CA CYS A 63 19.76 -23.81 -16.22
C CYS A 63 19.64 -22.89 -17.43
N ASP A 64 18.52 -22.18 -17.59
CA ASP A 64 18.32 -21.20 -18.65
C ASP A 64 18.88 -19.79 -18.31
N GLY A 65 19.40 -19.63 -17.09
CA GLY A 65 19.99 -18.40 -16.58
C GLY A 65 18.99 -17.48 -15.90
N ILE A 66 17.79 -17.96 -15.63
CA ILE A 66 16.69 -17.28 -14.98
C ILE A 66 16.14 -18.23 -13.91
N ALA A 67 15.73 -17.72 -12.75
CA ALA A 67 15.26 -18.56 -11.64
C ALA A 67 13.89 -18.07 -11.13
N ASP A 68 13.11 -19.00 -10.58
CA ASP A 68 11.83 -18.73 -9.93
C ASP A 68 10.89 -17.83 -10.77
N CYS A 69 10.34 -16.75 -10.20
CA CYS A 69 9.35 -15.90 -10.87
C CYS A 69 9.90 -15.02 -11.99
N ASP A 70 11.23 -14.95 -12.13
CA ASP A 70 11.82 -14.33 -13.31
C ASP A 70 11.78 -15.30 -14.51
N ASP A 71 11.69 -16.62 -14.25
CA ASP A 71 11.62 -17.68 -15.26
C ASP A 71 10.21 -17.80 -15.87
N ALA A 72 10.16 -17.87 -17.21
CA ALA A 72 8.94 -18.05 -17.98
C ALA A 72 8.23 -19.38 -17.68
N ASP A 73 8.97 -20.42 -17.28
CA ASP A 73 8.45 -21.73 -16.93
C ASP A 73 7.77 -21.75 -15.55
N CYS A 74 7.95 -20.68 -14.75
CA CYS A 74 7.24 -20.42 -13.50
C CYS A 74 6.07 -19.44 -13.61
N SER A 75 5.74 -18.98 -14.82
CA SER A 75 4.68 -17.99 -15.08
C SER A 75 3.29 -18.38 -14.54
N ASP A 76 3.01 -19.69 -14.38
CA ASP A 76 1.77 -20.16 -13.79
C ASP A 76 1.78 -20.29 -12.26
N ALA A 77 2.97 -20.45 -11.65
CA ALA A 77 3.15 -20.60 -10.20
C ALA A 77 3.22 -19.25 -9.45
N CYS A 78 3.59 -18.18 -10.16
CA CYS A 78 3.57 -16.80 -9.64
C CYS A 78 2.17 -16.15 -9.71
N ASN A 79 1.13 -16.93 -10.05
CA ASN A 79 -0.27 -16.49 -10.16
C ASN A 79 -0.98 -16.26 -8.81
N ASN A 80 -0.29 -16.33 -7.67
CA ASN A 80 -0.90 -15.95 -6.41
C ASN A 80 -1.04 -14.41 -6.35
N ALA A 81 -2.23 -13.92 -6.72
CA ALA A 81 -2.58 -12.51 -6.67
C ALA A 81 -2.37 -11.86 -5.28
N ASN A 82 -2.29 -12.68 -4.23
CA ASN A 82 -2.06 -12.25 -2.86
C ASN A 82 -0.60 -12.45 -2.39
N CYS A 83 0.36 -12.77 -3.27
CA CYS A 83 1.75 -12.93 -2.85
C CYS A 83 2.24 -11.66 -2.13
N GLY A 84 2.84 -11.84 -0.95
CA GLY A 84 3.32 -10.76 -0.09
C GLY A 84 2.22 -9.89 0.50
N GLN A 85 0.94 -10.28 0.41
CA GLN A 85 -0.18 -9.51 0.95
C GLN A 85 -0.77 -10.20 2.17
N ALA A 86 -1.03 -9.41 3.21
CA ALA A 86 -1.75 -9.87 4.38
C ALA A 86 -2.82 -8.83 4.75
N GLN A 87 -4.04 -9.29 4.98
CA GLN A 87 -5.20 -8.43 5.24
C GLN A 87 -6.01 -9.00 6.41
N ILE A 88 -6.54 -8.10 7.24
CA ILE A 88 -7.53 -8.43 8.25
C ILE A 88 -8.71 -7.46 8.17
N GLY A 89 -9.90 -8.03 8.27
CA GLY A 89 -11.16 -7.29 8.25
C GLY A 89 -11.89 -7.35 9.58
N GLY A 90 -12.83 -6.43 9.76
CA GLY A 90 -13.71 -6.34 10.90
C GLY A 90 -14.19 -4.91 11.07
N THR A 91 -15.50 -4.72 11.20
CA THR A 91 -16.07 -3.41 11.53
C THR A 91 -15.87 -3.13 13.00
N LEU A 92 -15.11 -2.08 13.32
CA LEU A 92 -14.89 -1.63 14.69
C LEU A 92 -15.09 -0.12 14.79
N ALA A 93 -15.91 0.30 15.76
CA ALA A 93 -16.04 1.69 16.15
C ALA A 93 -14.73 2.18 16.78
N LEU A 94 -14.27 3.35 16.35
CA LEU A 94 -13.16 4.03 16.99
C LEU A 94 -13.65 4.65 18.31
N PRO A 95 -12.90 4.47 19.41
CA PRO A 95 -13.25 5.15 20.65
C PRO A 95 -12.95 6.64 20.49
N ASP A 96 -13.94 7.49 20.72
CA ASP A 96 -13.77 8.95 20.92
C ASP A 96 -12.96 9.18 22.21
N ASN A 97 -11.84 9.91 22.12
CA ASN A 97 -11.01 10.21 23.29
C ASN A 97 -10.48 11.65 23.30
N ASP A 98 -10.58 12.34 24.45
CA ASP A 98 -9.82 13.58 24.70
C ASP A 98 -8.39 13.24 25.19
N CYS A 99 -7.57 12.73 24.27
CA CYS A 99 -6.20 12.30 24.57
C CYS A 99 -5.20 13.46 24.56
N SER A 100 -4.06 13.24 25.23
CA SER A 100 -2.91 14.17 25.18
C SER A 100 -2.41 14.31 23.74
N GLU A 101 -1.96 15.52 23.37
CA GLU A 101 -1.24 15.75 22.11
C GLU A 101 0.16 15.09 22.11
N ASP A 102 0.67 14.71 23.29
CA ASP A 102 1.91 13.94 23.44
C ASP A 102 1.72 12.48 22.98
N LEU A 103 2.35 12.13 21.87
CA LEU A 103 2.28 10.78 21.26
C LEU A 103 2.93 9.69 22.10
N SER A 104 3.75 10.06 23.11
CA SER A 104 4.30 9.08 24.06
C SER A 104 3.28 8.63 25.11
N VAL A 105 2.19 9.38 25.28
CA VAL A 105 1.08 9.01 26.14
C VAL A 105 0.14 8.07 25.37
N PRO A 106 -0.15 6.86 25.90
CA PRO A 106 -1.10 5.95 25.27
C PRO A 106 -2.48 6.57 25.16
N CYS A 107 -3.10 6.44 24.00
CA CYS A 107 -4.51 6.74 23.77
C CYS A 107 -5.25 5.44 23.47
N PRO A 108 -6.47 5.23 24.01
CA PRO A 108 -7.35 4.17 23.50
C PRO A 108 -7.52 4.31 21.99
N GLY A 109 -7.78 3.20 21.33
CA GLY A 109 -7.77 3.18 19.87
C GLY A 109 -7.82 1.75 19.35
N TYR A 110 -7.94 1.65 18.03
CA TYR A 110 -7.86 0.38 17.34
C TYR A 110 -6.42 -0.09 17.23
N GLU A 111 -6.19 -1.35 17.60
CA GLU A 111 -4.98 -2.10 17.25
C GLU A 111 -5.42 -3.47 16.79
N ASN A 112 -4.95 -3.88 15.62
CA ASN A 112 -5.20 -5.24 15.15
C ASN A 112 -3.91 -5.82 14.57
N PRO A 113 -3.33 -6.85 15.23
CA PRO A 113 -2.15 -7.51 14.73
C PRO A 113 -2.47 -8.46 13.58
N ILE A 114 -1.63 -8.45 12.55
CA ILE A 114 -1.51 -9.53 11.57
C ILE A 114 -0.18 -10.23 11.85
N ASN A 115 -0.23 -11.54 12.11
CA ASN A 115 0.97 -12.34 12.28
C ASN A 115 1.41 -12.88 10.93
N ILE A 116 2.42 -12.23 10.35
CA ILE A 116 2.91 -12.53 8.99
C ILE A 116 3.95 -13.63 9.05
N THR A 117 3.81 -14.60 8.15
CA THR A 117 4.76 -15.70 7.96
C THR A 117 5.06 -15.88 6.47
N GLY A 118 5.97 -16.79 6.13
CA GLY A 118 6.27 -17.11 4.73
C GLY A 118 7.53 -16.46 4.18
N PHE A 119 8.19 -15.55 4.92
CA PHE A 119 9.53 -15.05 4.58
C PHE A 119 10.63 -15.99 5.09
N ASN A 120 11.87 -15.81 4.60
CA ASN A 120 13.01 -16.58 5.08
C ASN A 120 13.25 -16.35 6.60
N PRO A 121 13.70 -17.37 7.35
CA PRO A 121 14.00 -17.21 8.76
C PRO A 121 15.02 -16.09 9.02
N GLY A 122 14.64 -15.09 9.82
CA GLY A 122 15.49 -13.94 10.13
C GLY A 122 15.60 -12.88 9.02
N GLN A 123 14.84 -13.01 7.93
CA GLN A 123 14.81 -12.00 6.87
C GLN A 123 14.30 -10.66 7.41
N THR A 124 15.01 -9.59 7.04
CA THR A 124 14.68 -8.22 7.43
C THR A 124 14.49 -7.34 6.21
N LEU A 125 13.76 -6.23 6.37
CA LEU A 125 13.65 -5.20 5.35
C LEU A 125 15.00 -4.52 5.13
N THR A 126 15.47 -4.51 3.88
CA THR A 126 16.72 -3.85 3.46
C THR A 126 16.48 -2.44 2.89
N SER A 127 15.24 -2.13 2.51
CA SER A 127 14.80 -0.84 1.98
C SER A 127 13.33 -0.59 2.33
N GLY A 128 12.93 0.68 2.46
CA GLY A 128 11.52 1.06 2.59
C GLY A 128 10.65 0.63 1.40
N ASN A 129 11.24 0.42 0.22
CA ASN A 129 10.54 -0.06 -0.98
C ASN A 129 10.16 -1.55 -0.91
N GLY A 130 10.68 -2.29 0.07
CA GLY A 130 10.25 -3.67 0.32
C GLY A 130 8.81 -3.78 0.82
N ILE A 131 8.18 -2.67 1.20
CA ILE A 131 6.74 -2.55 1.44
C ILE A 131 6.14 -1.76 0.28
N LEU A 132 5.26 -2.38 -0.49
CA LEU A 132 4.57 -1.72 -1.61
C LEU A 132 3.39 -0.86 -1.13
N GLY A 133 2.86 -1.13 0.06
CA GLY A 133 1.93 -0.21 0.70
C GLY A 133 1.19 -0.82 1.89
N ILE A 134 0.55 0.07 2.66
CA ILE A 134 -0.39 -0.28 3.73
C ILE A 134 -1.68 0.44 3.42
N CYS A 135 -2.80 -0.29 3.34
CA CYS A 135 -4.10 0.32 3.07
C CYS A 135 -5.05 0.11 4.24
N LEU A 136 -5.92 1.09 4.46
CA LEU A 136 -6.93 1.12 5.49
C LEU A 136 -8.26 1.54 4.87
N ASN A 137 -9.31 0.78 5.13
CA ASN A 137 -10.68 1.21 4.87
C ASN A 137 -11.26 1.79 6.16
N ILE A 138 -11.53 3.10 6.14
CA ILE A 138 -11.97 3.87 7.31
C ILE A 138 -12.97 4.96 6.91
N GLU A 139 -13.86 5.28 7.84
CA GLU A 139 -14.60 6.54 7.88
C GLU A 139 -14.41 7.24 9.24
N HIS A 140 -14.46 8.56 9.23
CA HIS A 140 -14.36 9.41 10.43
C HIS A 140 -14.92 10.80 10.16
N SER A 141 -15.68 11.36 11.11
CA SER A 141 -16.23 12.72 11.05
C SER A 141 -15.16 13.82 11.12
N TRP A 142 -13.95 13.50 11.58
CA TRP A 142 -12.85 14.48 11.58
C TRP A 142 -11.48 13.85 11.39
N MET A 143 -10.91 13.97 10.18
CA MET A 143 -9.60 13.40 9.83
C MET A 143 -8.46 13.88 10.74
N ARG A 144 -8.53 15.11 11.24
CA ARG A 144 -7.43 15.75 12.00
C ARG A 144 -7.31 15.24 13.43
N ASP A 145 -8.30 14.48 13.89
CA ASP A 145 -8.30 13.89 15.22
C ASP A 145 -7.57 12.55 15.21
N ILE A 146 -7.38 12.00 14.00
CA ILE A 146 -6.89 10.67 13.79
C ILE A 146 -5.37 10.65 13.61
N ILE A 147 -4.75 9.77 14.38
CA ILE A 147 -3.35 9.35 14.21
C ILE A 147 -3.32 7.92 13.71
N ILE A 148 -2.45 7.66 12.74
CA ILE A 148 -2.28 6.33 12.19
C ILE A 148 -0.79 6.01 12.11
N TYR A 149 -0.38 4.90 12.71
CA TYR A 149 0.96 4.37 12.52
C TYR A 149 0.94 2.86 12.34
N ALA A 150 1.85 2.38 11.49
CA ALA A 150 2.15 0.96 11.42
C ALA A 150 3.34 0.64 12.32
N GLN A 151 3.33 -0.54 12.93
CA GLN A 151 4.41 -1.06 13.77
C GLN A 151 4.85 -2.43 13.26
N CYS A 152 6.16 -2.59 13.06
CA CYS A 152 6.73 -3.87 12.65
C CYS A 152 7.08 -4.74 13.88
N PRO A 153 7.48 -6.02 13.70
CA PRO A 153 7.65 -6.99 14.78
C PRO A 153 8.66 -6.62 15.87
N ASN A 154 9.67 -5.79 15.55
CA ASN A 154 10.67 -5.35 16.54
C ASN A 154 10.21 -4.11 17.35
N GLY A 155 9.00 -3.60 17.10
CA GLY A 155 8.44 -2.43 17.79
C GLY A 155 8.68 -1.09 17.09
N THR A 156 9.47 -1.05 16.00
CA THR A 156 9.65 0.18 15.21
C THR A 156 8.34 0.62 14.57
N ARG A 157 8.09 1.93 14.58
CA ARG A 157 6.87 2.57 14.08
C ARG A 157 7.17 3.51 12.93
N VAL A 158 6.26 3.57 11.96
CA VAL A 158 6.23 4.59 10.92
C VAL A 158 4.87 5.28 10.95
N MET A 159 4.92 6.61 11.03
CA MET A 159 3.72 7.44 11.03
C MET A 159 3.12 7.53 9.63
N MET A 160 1.92 7.01 9.48
CA MET A 160 1.15 7.04 8.23
C MET A 160 0.40 8.37 8.13
N SER A 161 -0.37 8.70 9.16
CA SER A 161 -1.00 10.01 9.34
C SER A 161 -0.58 10.59 10.69
N GLN A 162 0.07 11.75 10.68
CA GLN A 162 0.52 12.45 11.88
C GLN A 162 -0.55 13.37 12.47
N PHE A 163 -0.47 13.63 13.77
CA PHE A 163 -1.22 14.68 14.43
C PHE A 163 -0.50 16.01 14.30
N GLU A 164 -1.13 17.01 13.69
CA GLU A 164 -0.60 18.39 13.59
C GLU A 164 -1.25 19.35 14.61
N GLY A 165 -1.90 18.80 15.63
CA GLY A 165 -2.66 19.56 16.61
C GLY A 165 -4.05 19.96 16.12
N ARG A 166 -4.78 20.66 17.00
CA ARG A 166 -6.19 21.07 16.81
C ARG A 166 -6.36 22.27 15.86
N ASN A 167 -5.64 22.28 14.74
CA ASN A 167 -5.62 23.36 13.77
C ASN A 167 -6.21 22.90 12.42
N GLY A 168 -6.95 23.79 11.77
CA GLY A 168 -7.61 23.51 10.49
C GLY A 168 -9.12 23.36 10.64
N GLY A 169 -9.80 23.14 9.52
CA GLY A 169 -11.24 22.86 9.49
C GLY A 169 -11.52 21.36 9.34
N GLU A 170 -12.82 21.05 9.44
CA GLU A 170 -13.40 19.73 9.18
C GLU A 170 -12.97 19.19 7.82
N VAL A 171 -12.54 17.93 7.83
CA VAL A 171 -12.34 17.11 6.63
C VAL A 171 -12.74 15.69 7.01
N PHE A 172 -13.74 15.15 6.33
CA PHE A 172 -14.18 13.77 6.57
C PHE A 172 -13.20 12.75 5.98
N LEU A 173 -13.14 11.57 6.60
CA LEU A 173 -12.68 10.34 5.97
C LEU A 173 -13.92 9.53 5.57
N GLY A 174 -13.99 9.06 4.33
CA GLY A 174 -15.16 8.32 3.85
C GLY A 174 -16.45 9.14 3.83
N GLN A 175 -17.57 8.50 4.17
CA GLN A 175 -18.87 9.13 4.40
C GLN A 175 -19.34 8.72 5.82
N PRO A 176 -18.87 9.43 6.86
CA PRO A 176 -19.23 9.14 8.24
C PRO A 176 -20.71 9.44 8.50
N ASN A 177 -21.29 8.82 9.52
CA ASN A 177 -22.63 9.17 9.99
C ASN A 177 -22.54 10.30 11.03
N ASP A 178 -22.41 11.53 10.55
CA ASP A 178 -22.16 12.75 11.36
C ASP A 178 -23.39 13.27 12.16
N ASP A 179 -24.39 12.42 12.39
CA ASP A 179 -25.58 12.74 13.19
C ASP A 179 -25.69 11.82 14.44
N ASP A 180 -24.61 11.09 14.79
CA ASP A 180 -24.63 10.01 15.79
C ASP A 180 -23.50 10.03 16.84
N GLU A 181 -22.82 11.16 16.96
CA GLU A 181 -21.69 11.43 17.86
C GLU A 181 -21.96 10.99 19.30
N PHE A 182 -23.22 11.11 19.74
CA PHE A 182 -23.63 10.82 21.09
C PHE A 182 -24.44 9.52 21.18
N GLY A 183 -23.76 8.41 21.44
CA GLY A 183 -24.43 7.17 21.86
C GLY A 183 -23.80 5.90 21.33
N ALA A 184 -24.57 5.15 20.54
CA ALA A 184 -24.11 3.95 19.85
C ALA A 184 -23.91 4.34 18.38
N PRO A 185 -22.69 4.70 17.97
CA PRO A 185 -22.44 5.15 16.61
C PRO A 185 -22.77 4.02 15.63
N VAL A 186 -23.16 4.40 14.42
CA VAL A 186 -23.60 3.54 13.34
C VAL A 186 -22.61 3.69 12.20
N PRO A 187 -22.07 2.59 11.66
CA PRO A 187 -21.06 2.67 10.61
C PRO A 187 -21.60 3.37 9.37
N GLY A 188 -20.84 4.34 8.88
CA GLY A 188 -21.02 4.99 7.59
C GLY A 188 -20.42 4.17 6.45
N VAL A 189 -19.92 4.86 5.41
CA VAL A 189 -19.23 4.24 4.27
C VAL A 189 -17.75 4.58 4.31
N GLY A 190 -16.92 3.59 4.62
CA GLY A 190 -15.46 3.73 4.57
C GLY A 190 -14.91 3.88 3.14
N TYR A 191 -13.86 4.66 3.00
CA TYR A 191 -13.06 4.76 1.78
C TYR A 191 -11.71 4.08 1.96
N ASP A 192 -11.11 3.65 0.85
CA ASP A 192 -9.78 3.06 0.84
C ASP A 192 -8.71 4.16 0.77
N TYR A 193 -7.85 4.17 1.78
CA TYR A 193 -6.67 5.03 1.84
C TYR A 193 -5.42 4.16 1.91
N CYS A 194 -4.54 4.31 0.94
CA CYS A 194 -3.30 3.55 0.86
C CYS A 194 -2.11 4.48 1.08
N TRP A 195 -1.19 4.10 1.96
CA TRP A 195 0.13 4.70 2.04
C TRP A 195 1.09 3.87 1.20
N VAL A 196 1.67 4.51 0.18
CA VAL A 196 2.52 3.85 -0.83
C VAL A 196 3.84 4.62 -0.97
N PRO A 197 5.01 3.96 -0.97
CA PRO A 197 6.27 4.64 -1.27
C PRO A 197 6.20 5.33 -2.64
N GLY A 198 6.51 6.63 -2.68
CA GLY A 198 6.50 7.42 -3.91
C GLY A 198 5.11 7.87 -4.39
N ALA A 199 4.05 7.73 -3.58
CA ALA A 199 2.73 8.26 -3.91
C ALA A 199 2.78 9.75 -4.31
N ALA A 200 1.97 10.14 -5.30
CA ALA A 200 1.94 11.52 -5.81
C ALA A 200 1.24 12.49 -4.84
N ASN A 201 0.21 12.03 -4.13
CA ASN A 201 -0.47 12.88 -3.14
C ASN A 201 0.40 13.01 -1.89
N LEU A 202 0.55 14.24 -1.43
CA LEU A 202 1.18 14.56 -0.13
C LEU A 202 0.48 13.85 1.02
N PRO A 203 1.07 13.76 2.23
CA PRO A 203 0.35 13.24 3.40
C PRO A 203 -0.99 13.97 3.61
N TRP A 204 -1.95 13.29 4.25
CA TRP A 204 -3.35 13.71 4.33
C TRP A 204 -3.56 15.19 4.70
N ILE A 205 -2.93 15.66 5.79
CA ILE A 205 -3.08 17.04 6.26
C ILE A 205 -2.48 18.05 5.27
N PRO A 206 -1.21 17.92 4.83
CA PRO A 206 -0.66 18.75 3.75
C PRO A 206 -1.51 18.75 2.46
N TYR A 207 -2.06 17.59 2.07
CA TYR A 207 -2.93 17.50 0.91
C TYR A 207 -4.21 18.32 1.08
N ALA A 208 -4.91 18.16 2.21
CA ALA A 208 -6.14 18.90 2.50
C ALA A 208 -5.91 20.41 2.69
N ASN A 209 -4.74 20.80 3.21
CA ASN A 209 -4.36 22.21 3.30
C ASN A 209 -4.13 22.84 1.91
N ALA A 210 -3.55 22.07 0.98
CA ALA A 210 -3.31 22.51 -0.40
C ALA A 210 -4.57 22.46 -1.28
N ASN A 211 -5.53 21.59 -0.92
CA ASN A 211 -6.74 21.32 -1.69
C ASN A 211 -7.95 21.40 -0.75
N PRO A 212 -8.75 22.48 -0.78
CA PRO A 212 -9.90 22.63 0.11
C PRO A 212 -10.99 21.63 -0.28
N VAL A 213 -10.99 20.48 0.40
CA VAL A 213 -11.94 19.38 0.23
C VAL A 213 -12.76 19.22 1.51
N SER A 214 -14.04 18.84 1.38
CA SER A 214 -14.88 18.48 2.53
C SER A 214 -14.64 17.06 3.02
N THR A 215 -14.17 16.19 2.12
CA THR A 215 -13.84 14.80 2.38
C THR A 215 -12.53 14.50 1.71
N LEU A 216 -11.60 13.87 2.41
CA LEU A 216 -10.35 13.41 1.82
C LEU A 216 -10.69 12.32 0.78
N PRO A 217 -10.32 12.50 -0.51
CA PRO A 217 -10.65 11.51 -1.53
C PRO A 217 -9.95 10.18 -1.26
N ALA A 218 -10.57 9.07 -1.66
CA ALA A 218 -9.93 7.76 -1.63
C ALA A 218 -8.68 7.77 -2.54
N GLY A 219 -7.67 6.96 -2.19
CA GLY A 219 -6.50 6.74 -3.04
C GLY A 219 -5.18 6.67 -2.28
N ASP A 220 -4.11 6.89 -3.03
CA ASP A 220 -2.73 6.70 -2.57
C ASP A 220 -2.14 8.00 -2.05
N TYR A 221 -1.51 7.94 -0.88
CA TYR A 221 -0.92 9.05 -0.15
C TYR A 221 0.49 8.73 0.32
N GLN A 222 1.32 9.76 0.45
CA GLN A 222 2.60 9.62 1.14
C GLN A 222 2.36 9.40 2.64
N ALA A 223 3.17 8.55 3.25
CA ALA A 223 3.25 8.45 4.71
C ALA A 223 3.83 9.75 5.30
N SER A 224 3.46 10.07 6.53
CA SER A 224 3.97 11.25 7.25
C SER A 224 5.45 11.08 7.66
N GLN A 225 5.94 9.84 7.72
CA GLN A 225 7.34 9.50 7.97
C GLN A 225 7.90 8.59 6.87
N SER A 226 9.21 8.66 6.63
CA SER A 226 9.88 7.81 5.64
C SER A 226 9.74 6.33 5.96
N TRP A 227 9.47 5.53 4.92
CA TRP A 227 9.44 4.06 4.97
C TRP A 227 10.80 3.45 5.35
N ASP A 228 11.91 4.15 5.11
CA ASP A 228 13.25 3.67 5.47
C ASP A 228 13.44 3.53 6.98
N ALA A 229 12.55 4.11 7.79
CA ALA A 229 12.51 3.84 9.22
C ALA A 229 12.22 2.35 9.53
N PHE A 230 11.61 1.60 8.61
CA PHE A 230 11.43 0.15 8.75
C PHE A 230 12.64 -0.69 8.33
N VAL A 231 13.74 -0.10 7.83
CA VAL A 231 14.95 -0.87 7.51
C VAL A 231 15.46 -1.58 8.77
N GLY A 232 15.69 -2.89 8.64
CA GLY A 232 16.06 -3.78 9.75
C GLY A 232 14.87 -4.38 10.52
N CYS A 233 13.63 -4.04 10.18
CA CYS A 233 12.45 -4.74 10.72
C CYS A 233 12.45 -6.20 10.25
N PRO A 234 12.19 -7.17 11.14
CA PRO A 234 11.86 -8.52 10.75
C PRO A 234 10.62 -8.52 9.85
N LEU A 235 10.66 -9.29 8.76
CA LEU A 235 9.50 -9.46 7.88
C LEU A 235 8.47 -10.40 8.50
N ASN A 236 8.92 -11.53 9.06
CA ASN A 236 8.09 -12.46 9.82
C ASN A 236 7.77 -11.91 11.22
N GLY A 237 6.52 -12.09 11.66
CA GLY A 237 6.05 -11.76 13.00
C GLY A 237 4.86 -10.81 13.00
N GLU A 238 4.61 -10.21 14.16
CA GLU A 238 3.43 -9.37 14.39
C GLU A 238 3.60 -7.97 13.80
N TRP A 239 2.88 -7.71 12.71
CA TRP A 239 2.69 -6.37 12.16
C TRP A 239 1.39 -5.79 12.67
N LYS A 240 1.38 -4.50 13.00
CA LYS A 240 0.21 -3.83 13.56
C LYS A 240 -0.08 -2.56 12.80
N LEU A 241 -1.36 -2.27 12.62
CA LEU A 241 -1.83 -0.93 12.37
C LEU A 241 -2.51 -0.41 13.65
N ARG A 242 -2.09 0.77 14.09
CA ARG A 242 -2.75 1.51 15.17
C ARG A 242 -3.47 2.70 14.59
N VAL A 243 -4.73 2.89 15.00
CA VAL A 243 -5.51 4.09 14.74
C VAL A 243 -6.03 4.63 16.06
N GLU A 244 -5.79 5.90 16.31
CA GLU A 244 -6.17 6.60 17.54
C GLU A 244 -6.95 7.84 17.16
N ASP A 245 -8.18 7.95 17.64
CA ASP A 245 -8.90 9.20 17.70
C ASP A 245 -8.51 9.91 19.00
N ARG A 246 -7.95 11.11 18.87
CA ARG A 246 -7.35 11.87 19.96
C ARG A 246 -8.11 13.15 20.30
N TRP A 247 -9.26 13.39 19.68
CA TRP A 247 -10.11 14.50 20.09
C TRP A 247 -11.54 14.02 20.35
N SER A 248 -12.31 14.91 20.97
CA SER A 248 -13.65 14.56 21.46
C SER A 248 -14.71 14.96 20.47
N ILE A 249 -15.87 14.33 20.58
CA ILE A 249 -17.12 14.57 19.83
C ILE A 249 -17.18 13.74 18.55
N ASP A 250 -16.09 13.68 17.80
CA ASP A 250 -16.04 13.00 16.52
C ASP A 250 -15.95 11.48 16.68
N ASN A 251 -16.48 10.76 15.69
CA ASN A 251 -16.47 9.30 15.70
C ASN A 251 -16.23 8.72 14.32
N GLY A 252 -15.99 7.41 14.27
CA GLY A 252 -15.91 6.69 13.02
C GLY A 252 -15.62 5.21 13.17
N PHE A 253 -15.36 4.56 12.03
CA PHE A 253 -15.25 3.12 11.95
C PHE A 253 -14.11 2.68 11.04
N ILE A 254 -13.43 1.61 11.46
CA ILE A 254 -12.50 0.86 10.63
C ILE A 254 -13.18 -0.40 10.14
N PHE A 255 -12.99 -0.73 8.86
CA PHE A 255 -13.61 -1.90 8.24
C PHE A 255 -12.61 -2.99 7.90
N ASN A 256 -11.40 -2.62 7.47
CA ASN A 256 -10.29 -3.54 7.21
C ASN A 256 -8.98 -2.78 7.06
N TRP A 257 -7.85 -3.50 7.16
CA TRP A 257 -6.56 -3.01 6.71
C TRP A 257 -5.71 -4.13 6.12
N GLN A 258 -4.76 -3.75 5.27
CA GLN A 258 -3.82 -4.65 4.62
C GLN A 258 -2.41 -4.08 4.60
N VAL A 259 -1.43 -4.97 4.53
CA VAL A 259 -0.05 -4.66 4.19
C VAL A 259 0.37 -5.49 2.97
N LYS A 260 1.11 -4.86 2.07
CA LYS A 260 1.66 -5.47 0.87
C LYS A 260 3.18 -5.30 0.86
N PHE A 261 3.90 -6.42 0.82
CA PHE A 261 5.34 -6.47 0.61
C PHE A 261 5.66 -6.67 -0.88
N ASP A 262 6.90 -6.35 -1.26
CA ASP A 262 7.42 -6.70 -2.58
C ASP A 262 7.44 -8.24 -2.72
N PRO A 263 6.75 -8.83 -3.73
CA PRO A 263 6.76 -10.27 -3.97
C PRO A 263 8.15 -10.87 -4.11
N ASN A 264 9.14 -10.10 -4.57
CA ASN A 264 10.53 -10.58 -4.69
C ASN A 264 11.18 -10.88 -3.32
N LEU A 265 10.57 -10.42 -2.22
CA LEU A 265 11.01 -10.77 -0.88
C LEU A 265 10.47 -12.13 -0.42
N VAL A 266 9.46 -12.68 -1.10
CA VAL A 266 8.77 -13.90 -0.69
C VAL A 266 9.44 -15.11 -1.35
N PRO A 267 10.02 -16.04 -0.57
CA PRO A 267 10.66 -17.25 -1.11
C PRO A 267 9.67 -18.14 -1.88
N ASP A 268 8.46 -18.33 -1.37
CA ASP A 268 7.45 -19.19 -2.00
C ASP A 268 6.12 -18.43 -2.16
N CYS A 269 5.98 -17.73 -3.29
CA CYS A 269 4.75 -17.02 -3.62
C CYS A 269 3.56 -17.98 -3.82
N ALA A 270 3.79 -19.19 -4.33
CA ALA A 270 2.74 -20.15 -4.65
C ALA A 270 2.00 -20.61 -3.38
N ASN A 271 2.73 -20.77 -2.27
CA ASN A 271 2.17 -21.18 -0.98
C ASN A 271 2.17 -20.05 0.07
N TRP A 272 2.13 -18.79 -0.36
CA TRP A 272 2.12 -17.63 0.54
C TRP A 272 1.01 -17.76 1.62
N PRO A 273 1.37 -17.83 2.92
CA PRO A 273 0.41 -18.12 3.99
C PRO A 273 -0.35 -16.88 4.50
N GLY A 274 0.17 -15.66 4.26
CA GLY A 274 -0.42 -14.41 4.76
C GLY A 274 -0.19 -14.18 6.25
#